data_AF-A0A972W0P6-F1
#
_entry.id   AF-A0A972W0P6-F1
#
_cell.length_a   1.000
_cell.length_b   1.000
_cell.length_c   1.000
_cell.angle_alpha   90.00
_cell.angle_beta   90.00
_cell.angle_gamma   90.00
#
_symmetry.space_group_name_H-M   'P 1'
#
loop_
_entity.id
_entity.type
_entity.pdbx_description
1 polymer ?
#
loop_
_entity_poly.entity_id
_entity_poly.type
_entity_poly.pdbx_seq_one_letter_code
_entity_poly.pdbx_strand_id
1 'polypeptide(L)'
;MNNSEIAILILAGNPEKYQDFIQAVKIGWCQDALNSGFKVFFYSGGHDCDCVLNSYEIRVEEDDAIENCYNKFIAAKNVLLSNFPDIKLVFRTNVSSYIDVEVFVKYLRKANFTENSYHGIRGAAYKYSELFYANKFLHSFFKYMCIGPKIYFFSGASMFIGSNLLNSLSYKKQKKYMIDDVEIGFQINNYVKHDIKFERIYVTKNYKKMKLDLYVNLVEESLLFNYKFKSSNRYIDCNCLSNFSDPLFRREFLTF
;
A
#
# COMPACT_ATOMS: atom_id res chain seq x y z
N MET A 1 -3.93 -6.49 -19.09
CA MET A 1 -4.81 -6.68 -17.93
C MET A 1 -5.81 -5.54 -17.91
N ASN A 2 -7.09 -5.84 -17.80
CA ASN A 2 -8.14 -4.84 -17.68
C ASN A 2 -8.16 -4.29 -16.25
N ASN A 3 -8.59 -3.03 -16.07
CA ASN A 3 -8.64 -2.42 -14.74
C ASN A 3 -9.57 -3.18 -13.78
N SER A 4 -10.61 -3.86 -14.28
CA SER A 4 -11.52 -4.69 -13.49
C SER A 4 -10.88 -5.95 -12.91
N GLU A 5 -9.75 -6.39 -13.47
CA GLU A 5 -8.94 -7.50 -12.96
C GLU A 5 -7.93 -7.03 -11.89
N ILE A 6 -7.93 -5.74 -11.54
CA ILE A 6 -7.01 -5.12 -10.59
C ILE A 6 -7.81 -4.63 -9.38
N ALA A 7 -7.39 -5.06 -8.19
CA ALA A 7 -7.94 -4.58 -6.93
C ALA A 7 -6.97 -3.59 -6.25
N ILE A 8 -7.49 -2.45 -5.78
CA ILE A 8 -6.77 -1.55 -4.90
C ILE A 8 -7.18 -1.85 -3.46
N LEU A 9 -6.24 -2.36 -2.66
CA LEU A 9 -6.47 -2.77 -1.29
C LEU A 9 -5.83 -1.76 -0.32
N ILE A 10 -6.66 -1.08 0.46
CA ILE A 10 -6.31 0.07 1.28
C ILE A 10 -6.35 -0.33 2.76
N LEU A 11 -5.19 -0.32 3.42
CA LEU A 11 -5.14 -0.53 4.87
C LEU A 11 -5.71 0.69 5.59
N ALA A 12 -6.88 0.54 6.20
CA ALA A 12 -7.55 1.58 6.96
C ALA A 12 -7.18 1.57 8.46
N GLY A 13 -6.87 0.40 9.02
CA GLY A 13 -6.76 0.25 10.47
C GLY A 13 -8.10 0.56 11.16
N ASN A 14 -8.05 0.98 12.43
CA ASN A 14 -9.25 1.17 13.24
C ASN A 14 -10.14 2.25 12.61
N PRO A 15 -11.36 1.91 12.16
CA PRO A 15 -12.23 2.84 11.44
C PRO A 15 -12.53 4.11 12.23
N GLU A 16 -12.68 4.04 13.55
CA GLU A 16 -12.97 5.21 14.40
C GLU A 16 -11.83 6.23 14.38
N LYS A 17 -10.58 5.76 14.31
CA LYS A 17 -9.38 6.64 14.30
C LYS A 17 -9.07 7.23 12.94
N TYR A 18 -9.51 6.56 11.87
CA TYR A 18 -9.16 6.91 10.49
C TYR A 18 -10.38 7.29 9.64
N GLN A 19 -11.54 7.52 10.25
CA GLN A 19 -12.78 7.80 9.53
C GLN A 19 -12.65 9.00 8.59
N ASP A 20 -11.97 10.07 9.03
CA ASP A 20 -11.73 11.25 8.20
C ASP A 20 -10.90 10.89 6.96
N PHE A 21 -9.85 10.08 7.11
CA PHE A 21 -9.04 9.60 5.99
C PHE A 21 -9.87 8.72 5.05
N ILE A 22 -10.68 7.81 5.60
CA ILE A 22 -11.55 6.94 4.80
C ILE A 22 -12.50 7.81 3.97
N GLN A 23 -13.13 8.81 4.58
CA GLN A 23 -14.02 9.72 3.88
C GLN A 23 -13.29 10.54 2.82
N ALA A 24 -12.13 11.12 3.14
CA ALA A 24 -11.30 11.85 2.18
C ALA A 24 -10.93 11.01 0.94
N VAL A 25 -10.58 9.73 1.15
CA VAL A 25 -10.29 8.81 0.05
C VAL A 25 -11.57 8.50 -0.74
N LYS A 26 -12.69 8.18 -0.07
CA LYS A 26 -13.97 7.83 -0.70
C LYS A 26 -14.51 8.93 -1.60
N ILE A 27 -14.50 10.18 -1.13
CA ILE A 27 -14.98 11.34 -1.90
C ILE A 27 -13.97 11.83 -2.95
N GLY A 28 -12.70 11.45 -2.80
CA GLY A 28 -11.62 11.79 -3.71
C GLY A 28 -11.30 10.67 -4.70
N TRP A 29 -10.02 10.30 -4.77
CA TRP A 29 -9.48 9.41 -5.80
C TRP A 29 -10.10 8.00 -5.86
N CYS A 30 -10.78 7.55 -4.80
CA CYS A 30 -11.52 6.29 -4.82
C CYS A 30 -12.58 6.29 -5.93
N GLN A 31 -13.34 7.38 -6.07
CA GLN A 31 -14.36 7.48 -7.10
C GLN A 31 -13.76 7.46 -8.50
N ASP A 32 -12.64 8.16 -8.70
CA ASP A 32 -11.90 8.15 -9.97
C ASP A 32 -11.41 6.74 -10.34
N ALA A 33 -10.95 5.98 -9.34
CA ALA A 33 -10.52 4.60 -9.54
C ALA A 33 -11.69 3.68 -9.92
N LEU A 34 -12.83 3.80 -9.23
CA LEU A 34 -14.03 3.04 -9.54
C LEU A 34 -14.56 3.37 -10.94
N ASN A 35 -14.59 4.66 -11.31
CA ASN A 35 -14.99 5.13 -12.64
C ASN A 35 -14.02 4.62 -13.73
N SER A 36 -12.75 4.43 -13.38
CA SER A 36 -11.74 3.81 -14.26
C SER A 36 -11.85 2.28 -14.32
N GLY A 37 -12.80 1.67 -13.61
CA GLY A 37 -13.09 0.24 -13.62
C GLY A 37 -12.31 -0.60 -12.62
N PHE A 38 -11.56 0.00 -11.69
CA PHE A 38 -10.88 -0.75 -10.62
C PHE A 38 -11.87 -1.26 -9.56
N LYS A 39 -11.53 -2.37 -8.91
CA LYS A 39 -12.18 -2.73 -7.64
C LYS A 39 -11.39 -2.08 -6.49
N VAL A 40 -12.06 -1.42 -5.55
CA VAL A 40 -11.38 -0.69 -4.45
C VAL A 40 -11.94 -1.16 -3.12
N PHE A 41 -11.07 -1.60 -2.22
CA PHE A 41 -11.46 -2.11 -0.91
C PHE A 41 -10.60 -1.52 0.21
N PHE A 42 -11.26 -0.97 1.23
CA PHE A 42 -10.68 -0.72 2.53
C PHE A 42 -10.72 -2.02 3.33
N TYR A 43 -9.65 -2.32 4.08
CA TYR A 43 -9.67 -3.43 5.02
C TYR A 43 -9.17 -3.02 6.41
N SER A 44 -9.77 -3.64 7.41
CA SER A 44 -9.49 -3.42 8.83
C SER A 44 -9.75 -4.69 9.64
N GLY A 45 -9.05 -4.83 10.77
CA GLY A 45 -9.18 -5.97 11.67
C GLY A 45 -10.08 -5.72 12.88
N GLY A 46 -10.20 -6.72 13.74
CA GLY A 46 -10.94 -6.65 15.00
C GLY A 46 -12.46 -6.75 14.86
N HIS A 47 -12.93 -7.41 13.81
CA HIS A 47 -14.37 -7.65 13.57
C HIS A 47 -14.79 -9.07 13.98
N ASP A 48 -16.09 -9.34 13.92
CA ASP A 48 -16.65 -10.67 14.23
C ASP A 48 -16.85 -11.55 12.97
N CYS A 49 -16.34 -11.12 11.81
CA CYS A 49 -16.41 -11.86 10.55
C CYS A 49 -15.18 -11.62 9.68
N ASP A 50 -14.88 -12.61 8.83
CA ASP A 50 -14.11 -12.46 7.60
C ASP A 50 -15.08 -12.29 6.42
N CYS A 51 -15.43 -11.05 6.06
CA CYS A 51 -16.47 -10.81 5.07
C CYS A 51 -16.31 -9.51 4.27
N VAL A 52 -16.91 -9.49 3.07
CA VAL A 52 -17.13 -8.25 2.31
C VAL A 52 -18.43 -7.63 2.82
N LEU A 53 -18.35 -6.56 3.59
CA LEU A 53 -19.54 -5.96 4.21
C LEU A 53 -20.36 -5.16 3.20
N ASN A 54 -19.69 -4.45 2.30
CA ASN A 54 -20.28 -3.59 1.29
C ASN A 54 -19.34 -3.50 0.07
N SER A 55 -19.70 -2.68 -0.92
CA SER A 55 -18.94 -2.53 -2.16
C SER A 55 -17.47 -2.09 -1.97
N TYR A 56 -17.08 -1.62 -0.78
CA TYR A 56 -15.77 -1.02 -0.53
C TYR A 56 -15.07 -1.55 0.72
N GLU A 57 -15.64 -2.48 1.49
CA GLU A 57 -15.11 -2.82 2.82
C GLU A 57 -14.95 -4.33 3.01
N ILE A 58 -13.73 -4.72 3.35
CA ILE A 58 -13.36 -6.06 3.80
C ILE A 58 -13.10 -5.99 5.31
N ARG A 59 -13.88 -6.75 6.06
CA ARG A 59 -13.70 -6.95 7.51
C ARG A 59 -13.00 -8.28 7.75
N VAL A 60 -12.12 -8.30 8.73
CA VAL A 60 -11.45 -9.52 9.16
C VAL A 60 -11.43 -9.63 10.68
N GLU A 61 -11.44 -10.87 11.17
CA GLU A 61 -11.42 -11.19 12.60
C GLU A 61 -10.06 -10.91 13.26
N GLU A 62 -8.98 -10.96 12.47
CA GLU A 62 -7.62 -10.70 12.96
C GLU A 62 -7.53 -9.34 13.65
N ASP A 63 -6.95 -9.30 14.85
CA ASP A 63 -6.87 -8.10 15.70
C ASP A 63 -6.21 -6.91 14.98
N ASP A 64 -6.72 -5.71 15.21
CA ASP A 64 -6.30 -4.49 14.53
C ASP A 64 -4.97 -3.90 15.01
N ALA A 65 -4.25 -4.60 15.89
CA ALA A 65 -2.89 -4.25 16.28
C ALA A 65 -1.90 -4.19 15.10
N ILE A 66 -0.82 -3.40 15.27
CA ILE A 66 0.21 -3.21 14.26
C ILE A 66 1.00 -4.51 14.03
N GLU A 67 1.28 -5.25 15.10
CA GLU A 67 1.92 -6.56 15.06
C GLU A 67 1.14 -7.61 14.24
N ASN A 68 -0.16 -7.43 14.05
CA ASN A 68 -1.01 -8.34 13.30
C ASN A 68 -1.27 -7.88 11.86
N CYS A 69 -0.58 -6.83 11.37
CA CYS A 69 -0.78 -6.31 10.01
C CYS A 69 -0.59 -7.36 8.91
N TYR A 70 0.35 -8.30 9.06
CA TYR A 70 0.52 -9.40 8.10
C TYR A 70 -0.70 -10.32 8.10
N ASN A 71 -1.14 -10.78 9.28
CA ASN A 71 -2.29 -11.67 9.40
C ASN A 71 -3.55 -11.03 8.82
N LYS A 72 -3.81 -9.76 9.16
CA LYS A 72 -4.92 -8.98 8.59
C LYS A 72 -4.87 -8.93 7.08
N PHE A 73 -3.68 -8.70 6.51
CA PHE A 73 -3.53 -8.70 5.06
C PHE A 73 -3.82 -10.09 4.46
N ILE A 74 -3.42 -11.18 5.11
CA ILE A 74 -3.72 -12.54 4.64
C ILE A 74 -5.23 -12.86 4.75
N ALA A 75 -5.88 -12.51 5.85
CA ALA A 75 -7.33 -12.69 5.97
C ALA A 75 -8.05 -11.86 4.88
N ALA A 76 -7.66 -10.59 4.71
CA ALA A 76 -8.29 -9.70 3.75
C ALA A 76 -8.06 -10.14 2.30
N LYS A 77 -6.85 -10.62 1.94
CA LYS A 77 -6.59 -11.16 0.60
C LYS A 77 -7.42 -12.41 0.34
N ASN A 78 -7.63 -13.26 1.34
CA ASN A 78 -8.37 -14.50 1.16
C ASN A 78 -9.85 -14.19 0.91
N VAL A 79 -10.44 -13.27 1.69
CA VAL A 79 -11.80 -12.75 1.45
C VAL A 79 -11.91 -12.11 0.06
N LEU A 80 -10.93 -11.30 -0.34
CA LEU A 80 -10.91 -10.68 -1.67
C LEU A 80 -10.91 -11.73 -2.78
N LEU A 81 -9.97 -12.67 -2.76
CA LEU A 81 -9.80 -13.64 -3.84
C LEU A 81 -10.89 -14.71 -3.87
N SER A 82 -11.55 -15.01 -2.74
CA SER A 82 -12.70 -15.91 -2.72
C SER A 82 -13.94 -15.28 -3.34
N ASN A 83 -14.16 -13.98 -3.13
CA ASN A 83 -15.33 -13.26 -3.65
C ASN A 83 -15.10 -12.73 -5.07
N PHE A 84 -13.84 -12.46 -5.44
CA PHE A 84 -13.45 -11.90 -6.73
C PHE A 84 -12.31 -12.71 -7.35
N PRO A 85 -12.59 -13.94 -7.82
CA PRO A 85 -11.57 -14.84 -8.36
C PRO A 85 -10.96 -14.37 -9.69
N ASP A 86 -11.55 -13.35 -10.32
CA ASP A 86 -11.06 -12.71 -11.54
C ASP A 86 -9.93 -11.69 -11.27
N ILE A 87 -9.62 -11.39 -10.00
CA ILE A 87 -8.52 -10.49 -9.65
C ILE A 87 -7.17 -11.15 -9.95
N LYS A 88 -6.38 -10.47 -10.79
CA LYS A 88 -5.05 -10.88 -11.22
C LYS A 88 -3.92 -10.09 -10.58
N LEU A 89 -4.21 -8.90 -10.08
CA LEU A 89 -3.23 -8.01 -9.45
C LEU A 89 -3.87 -7.24 -8.30
N VAL A 90 -3.16 -7.16 -7.19
CA VAL A 90 -3.51 -6.28 -6.07
C VAL A 90 -2.49 -5.16 -5.98
N PHE A 91 -2.96 -3.91 -6.00
CA PHE A 91 -2.20 -2.75 -5.58
C PHE A 91 -2.54 -2.44 -4.12
N ARG A 92 -1.57 -2.64 -3.22
CA ARG A 92 -1.69 -2.38 -1.79
C ARG A 92 -1.19 -0.98 -1.45
N THR A 93 -1.98 -0.26 -0.66
CA THR A 93 -1.65 1.08 -0.15
C THR A 93 -2.21 1.30 1.26
N ASN A 94 -1.98 2.48 1.83
CA ASN A 94 -2.55 2.92 3.10
C ASN A 94 -3.67 3.96 2.86
N VAL A 95 -4.56 4.11 3.83
CA VAL A 95 -5.63 5.14 3.81
C VAL A 95 -5.08 6.57 3.78
N SER A 96 -3.84 6.77 4.21
CA SER A 96 -3.16 8.06 4.16
C SER A 96 -2.42 8.34 2.85
N SER A 97 -2.78 7.64 1.77
CA SER A 97 -2.19 7.82 0.45
C SER A 97 -3.20 8.45 -0.50
N TYR A 98 -2.77 9.45 -1.27
CA TYR A 98 -3.45 9.89 -2.48
C TYR A 98 -2.88 9.14 -3.68
N ILE A 99 -3.76 8.71 -4.59
CA ILE A 99 -3.38 8.10 -5.86
C ILE A 99 -3.89 8.98 -6.99
N ASP A 100 -2.99 9.47 -7.84
CA ASP A 100 -3.38 10.06 -9.13
C ASP A 100 -3.78 8.93 -10.07
N VAL A 101 -5.08 8.73 -10.24
CA VAL A 101 -5.64 7.58 -10.97
C VAL A 101 -5.29 7.62 -12.45
N GLU A 102 -5.24 8.80 -13.07
CA GLU A 102 -4.91 8.92 -14.48
C GLU A 102 -3.45 8.50 -14.73
N VAL A 103 -2.53 9.00 -13.90
CA VAL A 103 -1.11 8.66 -13.98
C VAL A 103 -0.90 7.18 -13.61
N PHE A 104 -1.63 6.67 -12.63
CA PHE A 104 -1.60 5.26 -12.21
C PHE A 104 -2.01 4.31 -13.34
N VAL A 105 -3.08 4.62 -14.09
CA VAL A 105 -3.51 3.81 -15.24
C VAL A 105 -2.43 3.77 -16.33
N LYS A 106 -1.80 4.90 -16.63
CA LYS A 106 -0.70 4.96 -17.61
C LYS A 106 0.51 4.14 -17.13
N TYR A 107 0.85 4.23 -15.84
CA TYR A 107 1.91 3.44 -15.23
C TYR A 107 1.64 1.92 -15.34
N LEU A 108 0.44 1.46 -15.02
CA LEU A 108 0.05 0.04 -15.13
C LEU A 108 0.25 -0.51 -16.54
N ARG A 109 -0.10 0.28 -17.57
CA ARG A 109 0.10 -0.09 -18.99
C ARG A 109 1.58 -0.18 -19.34
N LYS A 110 2.40 0.77 -18.87
CA LYS A 110 3.85 0.82 -19.12
C LYS A 110 4.60 -0.32 -18.40
N ALA A 111 4.19 -0.67 -17.19
CA ALA A 111 4.80 -1.73 -16.40
C ALA A 111 4.46 -3.15 -16.89
N ASN A 112 3.32 -3.34 -17.56
CA ASN A 112 2.88 -4.63 -18.09
C ASN A 112 2.88 -5.76 -17.03
N PHE A 113 2.19 -5.51 -15.91
CA PHE A 113 2.10 -6.48 -14.81
C PHE A 113 1.36 -7.77 -15.20
N THR A 114 1.76 -8.85 -14.54
CA THR A 114 1.21 -10.21 -14.66
C THR A 114 0.87 -10.77 -13.28
N GLU A 115 0.21 -11.92 -13.24
CA GLU A 115 -0.16 -12.63 -11.99
C GLU A 115 1.06 -13.10 -11.18
N ASN A 116 2.26 -13.10 -11.79
CA ASN A 116 3.54 -13.44 -11.16
C ASN A 116 4.40 -12.21 -10.86
N SER A 117 3.84 -11.00 -10.94
CA SER A 117 4.56 -9.76 -10.71
C SER A 117 4.58 -9.35 -9.25
N TYR A 118 5.74 -8.88 -8.79
CA TYR A 118 5.91 -8.25 -7.49
C TYR A 118 6.73 -6.97 -7.67
N HIS A 119 6.15 -5.83 -7.32
CA HIS A 119 6.76 -4.53 -7.61
C HIS A 119 6.37 -3.44 -6.60
N GLY A 120 7.19 -2.41 -6.45
CA GLY A 120 6.93 -1.31 -5.53
C GLY A 120 8.17 -0.50 -5.18
N ILE A 121 8.06 0.35 -4.15
CA ILE A 121 9.22 1.08 -3.61
C ILE A 121 10.05 0.14 -2.76
N ARG A 122 11.28 -0.16 -3.21
CA ARG A 122 12.16 -1.15 -2.59
C ARG A 122 12.65 -0.70 -1.20
N GLY A 123 12.56 -1.61 -0.24
CA GLY A 123 13.16 -1.54 1.07
C GLY A 123 14.14 -2.68 1.32
N ALA A 124 14.89 -2.57 2.40
CA ALA A 124 15.74 -3.65 2.92
C ALA A 124 15.66 -3.68 4.45
N ALA A 125 15.58 -4.87 5.01
CA ALA A 125 15.59 -5.12 6.44
C ALA A 125 16.51 -6.31 6.77
N TYR A 126 16.83 -6.49 8.04
CA TYR A 126 17.64 -7.62 8.52
C TYR A 126 16.74 -8.59 9.27
N LYS A 127 16.77 -9.87 8.91
CA LYS A 127 15.86 -10.89 9.47
C LYS A 127 15.81 -10.86 10.99
N TYR A 128 16.94 -10.71 11.67
CA TYR A 128 16.97 -10.74 13.14
C TYR A 128 16.39 -9.47 13.76
N SER A 129 16.59 -8.28 13.18
CA SER A 129 15.91 -7.09 13.70
C SER A 129 14.39 -7.24 13.64
N GLU A 130 13.89 -7.87 12.58
CA GLU A 130 12.47 -8.05 12.32
C GLU A 130 11.83 -9.13 13.20
N LEU A 131 12.56 -10.22 13.53
CA LEU A 131 12.11 -11.22 14.50
C LEU A 131 11.88 -10.62 15.90
N PHE A 132 12.59 -9.55 16.24
CA PHE A 132 12.45 -8.85 17.50
C PHE A 132 11.64 -7.56 17.40
N TYR A 133 10.87 -7.33 16.33
CA TYR A 133 10.12 -6.08 16.12
C TYR A 133 9.23 -5.69 17.31
N ALA A 134 8.59 -6.67 17.98
CA ALA A 134 7.78 -6.43 19.17
C ALA A 134 8.58 -5.94 20.39
N ASN A 135 9.89 -6.21 20.45
CA ASN A 135 10.79 -5.73 21.50
C ASN A 135 11.62 -4.55 20.98
N LYS A 136 11.18 -3.32 21.28
CA LYS A 136 11.81 -2.07 20.80
C LYS A 136 13.31 -1.99 21.08
N PHE A 137 13.78 -2.51 22.21
CA PHE A 137 15.20 -2.49 22.57
C PHE A 137 15.99 -3.43 21.67
N LEU A 138 15.59 -4.71 21.59
CA LEU A 138 16.27 -5.70 20.76
C LEU A 138 16.17 -5.37 19.27
N HIS A 139 15.00 -4.92 18.80
CA HIS A 139 14.83 -4.44 17.43
C HIS A 139 15.85 -3.35 17.09
N SER A 140 15.96 -2.32 17.94
CA SER A 140 16.91 -1.22 17.75
C SER A 140 18.35 -1.71 17.78
N PHE A 141 18.70 -2.58 18.72
CA PHE A 141 20.04 -3.17 18.84
C PHE A 141 20.43 -3.94 17.57
N PHE A 142 19.62 -4.91 17.14
CA PHE A 142 19.90 -5.72 15.95
C PHE A 142 19.87 -4.90 14.65
N LYS A 143 19.01 -3.89 14.58
CA LYS A 143 18.94 -2.96 13.45
C LYS A 143 20.20 -2.11 13.33
N TYR A 144 20.70 -1.57 14.45
CA TYR A 144 21.95 -0.80 14.47
C TYR A 144 23.14 -1.68 14.08
N MET A 145 23.22 -2.89 14.63
CA MET A 145 24.30 -3.83 14.36
C MET A 145 24.21 -4.49 12.98
N CYS A 146 23.10 -4.33 12.24
CA CYS A 146 22.92 -4.87 10.90
C CYS A 146 23.12 -6.40 10.82
N ILE A 147 22.66 -7.14 11.84
CA ILE A 147 22.93 -8.58 12.00
C ILE A 147 21.86 -9.43 11.29
N GLY A 148 22.32 -10.41 10.53
CA GLY A 148 21.50 -11.47 9.94
C GLY A 148 21.31 -11.33 8.43
N PRO A 149 20.60 -12.27 7.80
CA PRO A 149 20.32 -12.20 6.36
C PRO A 149 19.50 -10.95 6.01
N LYS A 150 19.88 -10.27 4.92
CA LYS A 150 19.11 -9.17 4.35
C LYS A 150 17.85 -9.71 3.66
N ILE A 151 16.73 -9.07 3.93
CA ILE A 151 15.44 -9.29 3.28
C ILE A 151 15.15 -8.06 2.42
N TYR A 152 14.91 -8.27 1.14
CA TYR A 152 14.44 -7.23 0.23
C TYR A 152 12.93 -7.33 0.11
N PHE A 153 12.26 -6.18 0.16
CA PHE A 153 10.81 -6.11 0.10
C PHE A 153 10.36 -4.84 -0.61
N PHE A 154 9.06 -4.74 -0.89
CA PHE A 154 8.45 -3.51 -1.37
C PHE A 154 7.56 -2.92 -0.29
N SER A 155 7.66 -1.61 -0.08
CA SER A 155 6.97 -0.94 1.01
C SER A 155 5.44 -1.02 0.89
N GLY A 156 4.76 -1.37 1.99
CA GLY A 156 3.30 -1.57 2.04
C GLY A 156 2.42 -0.36 1.68
N ALA A 157 3.02 0.82 1.49
CA ALA A 157 2.32 2.02 1.02
C ALA A 157 2.11 2.10 -0.50
N SER A 158 2.85 1.32 -1.28
CA SER A 158 2.72 1.25 -2.74
C SER A 158 3.39 -0.03 -3.22
N MET A 159 2.61 -1.09 -3.30
CA MET A 159 3.12 -2.40 -3.69
C MET A 159 2.11 -3.13 -4.56
N PHE A 160 2.60 -3.72 -5.65
CA PHE A 160 1.85 -4.55 -6.56
C PHE A 160 2.20 -6.01 -6.31
N ILE A 161 1.17 -6.86 -6.19
CA ILE A 161 1.34 -8.30 -6.00
C ILE A 161 0.36 -9.02 -6.92
N GLY A 162 0.88 -9.84 -7.83
CA GLY A 162 0.08 -10.68 -8.69
C GLY A 162 -0.61 -11.81 -7.92
N SER A 163 -1.76 -12.27 -8.40
CA SER A 163 -2.61 -13.25 -7.71
C SER A 163 -1.93 -14.59 -7.44
N ASN A 164 -1.08 -15.08 -8.35
CA ASN A 164 -0.34 -16.33 -8.11
C ASN A 164 0.63 -16.19 -6.93
N LEU A 165 1.26 -15.01 -6.77
CA LEU A 165 2.13 -14.74 -5.63
C LEU A 165 1.32 -14.53 -4.34
N LEU A 166 0.14 -13.89 -4.42
CA LEU A 166 -0.76 -13.79 -3.27
C LEU A 166 -1.20 -15.16 -2.76
N ASN A 167 -1.44 -16.11 -3.67
CA ASN A 167 -1.84 -17.48 -3.33
C ASN A 167 -0.69 -18.29 -2.72
N SER A 168 0.58 -17.93 -2.97
CA SER A 168 1.73 -18.60 -2.36
C SER A 168 2.07 -18.11 -0.95
N LEU A 169 1.52 -16.97 -0.52
CA LEU A 169 1.70 -16.45 0.84
C LEU A 169 1.02 -17.36 1.86
N SER A 170 1.79 -17.74 2.88
CA SER A 170 1.42 -18.72 3.90
C SER A 170 1.09 -18.09 5.25
N TYR A 171 0.00 -18.58 5.85
CA TYR A 171 -0.42 -18.22 7.21
C TYR A 171 -0.42 -19.43 8.15
N LYS A 172 0.13 -19.24 9.34
CA LYS A 172 0.20 -20.19 10.45
C LYS A 172 -0.10 -19.41 11.72
N LYS A 173 -1.27 -19.63 12.32
CA LYS A 173 -1.80 -18.88 13.49
C LYS A 173 -0.84 -18.78 14.68
N GLN A 174 0.05 -19.76 14.86
CA GLN A 174 1.02 -19.80 15.97
C GLN A 174 2.39 -19.14 15.65
N LYS A 175 2.62 -18.73 14.40
CA LYS A 175 3.89 -18.14 13.99
C LYS A 175 3.90 -16.65 14.31
N LYS A 176 4.98 -16.16 14.92
CA LYS A 176 5.27 -14.72 14.97
C LYS A 176 5.80 -14.27 13.61
N TYR A 177 5.09 -13.34 13.00
CA TYR A 177 5.43 -12.77 11.72
C TYR A 177 6.28 -11.51 11.88
N MET A 178 7.07 -11.20 10.84
CA MET A 178 7.77 -9.91 10.74
C MET A 178 6.78 -8.78 10.42
N ILE A 179 7.27 -7.55 10.31
CA ILE A 179 6.47 -6.46 9.72
C ILE A 179 5.91 -6.93 8.38
N ASP A 180 4.65 -6.57 8.12
CA ASP A 180 3.84 -7.07 7.02
C ASP A 180 4.53 -7.07 5.64
N ASP A 181 5.10 -5.94 5.22
CA ASP A 181 5.78 -5.80 3.94
C ASP A 181 7.09 -6.58 3.88
N VAL A 182 7.83 -6.64 4.99
CA VAL A 182 9.02 -7.50 5.14
C VAL A 182 8.65 -8.98 5.01
N GLU A 183 7.59 -9.43 5.68
CA GLU A 183 7.15 -10.83 5.63
C GLU A 183 6.71 -11.22 4.22
N ILE A 184 5.99 -10.34 3.52
CA ILE A 184 5.61 -10.56 2.12
C ILE A 184 6.87 -10.71 1.25
N GLY A 185 7.84 -9.80 1.39
CA GLY A 185 9.12 -9.88 0.66
C GLY A 185 9.96 -11.12 1.02
N PHE A 186 9.88 -11.60 2.26
CA PHE A 186 10.57 -12.81 2.70
C PHE A 186 9.97 -14.09 2.10
N GLN A 187 8.65 -14.13 1.92
CA GLN A 187 7.97 -15.30 1.35
C GLN A 187 7.99 -15.29 -0.19
N ILE A 188 7.92 -14.11 -0.83
CA ILE A 188 7.97 -13.97 -2.29
C ILE A 188 9.43 -13.91 -2.76
N ASN A 189 9.99 -15.09 -3.06
CA ASN A 189 11.38 -15.21 -3.51
C ASN A 189 11.52 -15.28 -5.05
N ASN A 190 10.49 -15.74 -5.76
CA ASN A 190 10.49 -15.89 -7.22
C ASN A 190 9.34 -15.09 -7.82
N TYR A 191 9.67 -14.07 -8.61
CA TYR A 191 8.70 -13.17 -9.22
C TYR A 191 9.25 -12.54 -10.49
N VAL A 192 8.36 -12.07 -11.36
CA VAL A 192 8.70 -11.28 -12.55
C VAL A 192 9.14 -9.89 -12.09
N LYS A 193 10.40 -9.55 -12.38
CA LYS A 193 10.97 -8.23 -12.11
C LYS A 193 10.52 -7.24 -13.17
N HIS A 194 10.43 -5.98 -12.76
CA HIS A 194 10.06 -4.86 -13.62
C HIS A 194 11.14 -3.80 -13.52
N ASP A 195 11.62 -3.33 -14.67
CA ASP A 195 12.73 -2.36 -14.74
C ASP A 195 12.27 -0.92 -14.54
N ILE A 196 11.00 -0.64 -14.81
CA ILE A 196 10.40 0.66 -14.54
C ILE A 196 10.30 0.91 -13.04
N LYS A 197 10.67 2.11 -12.59
CA LYS A 197 10.57 2.54 -11.20
C LYS A 197 9.72 3.78 -11.13
N PHE A 198 8.71 3.76 -10.27
CA PHE A 198 7.94 4.95 -9.92
C PHE A 198 8.48 5.57 -8.63
N GLU A 199 8.17 6.84 -8.46
CA GLU A 199 8.42 7.64 -7.28
C GLU A 199 7.18 7.70 -6.39
N ARG A 200 7.44 7.76 -5.08
CA ARG A 200 6.42 8.10 -4.08
C ARG A 200 6.88 9.31 -3.29
N ILE A 201 6.05 10.35 -3.27
CA ILE A 201 6.31 11.50 -2.43
C ILE A 201 5.75 11.26 -1.02
N TYR A 202 6.59 11.47 -0.01
CA TYR A 202 6.14 11.55 1.38
C TYR A 202 5.84 13.00 1.74
N VAL A 203 4.56 13.31 1.89
CA VAL A 203 4.10 14.60 2.38
C VAL A 203 4.24 14.60 3.90
N THR A 204 5.27 15.27 4.38
CA THR A 204 5.61 15.40 5.80
C THR A 204 5.87 16.87 6.11
N LYS A 205 5.98 17.22 7.41
CA LYS A 205 6.35 18.59 7.83
C LYS A 205 7.68 19.08 7.23
N ASN A 206 8.59 18.15 6.94
CA ASN A 206 9.92 18.44 6.40
C ASN A 206 10.01 18.18 4.89
N TYR A 207 8.88 18.00 4.21
CA TYR A 207 8.88 17.82 2.76
C TYR A 207 9.49 19.06 2.10
N LYS A 208 10.51 18.83 1.27
CA LYS A 208 11.10 19.87 0.44
C LYS A 208 10.40 19.85 -0.91
N LYS A 209 9.84 21.00 -1.28
CA LYS A 209 9.29 21.22 -2.61
C LYS A 209 10.33 20.84 -3.67
N MET A 210 9.87 20.31 -4.79
CA MET A 210 10.72 19.92 -5.92
C MET A 210 10.63 20.96 -7.05
N LYS A 211 11.61 20.95 -7.96
CA LYS A 211 11.56 21.82 -9.15
C LYS A 211 10.34 21.45 -10.00
N LEU A 212 9.64 22.46 -10.53
CA LEU A 212 8.47 22.26 -11.38
C LEU A 212 8.74 21.31 -12.56
N ASP A 213 9.83 21.50 -13.29
CA ASP A 213 10.16 20.67 -14.46
C ASP A 213 10.35 19.19 -14.09
N LEU A 214 10.93 18.90 -12.92
CA LEU A 214 11.08 17.53 -12.43
C LEU A 214 9.72 16.92 -12.09
N TYR A 215 8.83 17.68 -11.43
CA TYR A 215 7.47 17.22 -11.15
C TYR A 215 6.70 16.91 -12.43
N VAL A 216 6.72 17.84 -13.40
CA VAL A 216 6.04 17.68 -14.69
C VAL A 216 6.59 16.45 -15.40
N ASN A 217 7.91 16.30 -15.49
CA ASN A 217 8.54 15.13 -16.13
C ASN A 217 8.10 13.81 -15.47
N LEU A 218 8.10 13.72 -14.13
CA LEU A 218 7.68 12.52 -13.43
C LEU A 218 6.20 12.17 -13.66
N VAL A 219 5.32 13.16 -13.74
CA VAL A 219 3.89 12.97 -14.03
C VAL A 219 3.68 12.52 -15.48
N GLU A 220 4.31 13.21 -16.43
CA GLU A 220 4.22 12.90 -17.87
C GLU A 220 4.78 11.50 -18.19
N GLU A 221 5.91 11.14 -17.59
CA GLU A 221 6.52 9.80 -17.73
C GLU A 221 5.77 8.70 -16.99
N SER A 222 4.67 9.06 -16.31
CA SER A 222 3.83 8.19 -15.51
C SER A 222 4.55 7.53 -14.34
N LEU A 223 5.54 8.24 -13.77
CA LEU A 223 6.37 7.75 -12.68
C LEU A 223 5.97 8.33 -11.33
N LEU A 224 5.07 9.30 -11.23
CA LEU A 224 4.63 9.85 -9.95
C LEU A 224 3.10 9.85 -9.85
N PHE A 225 2.57 8.79 -9.22
CA PHE A 225 1.13 8.64 -8.98
C PHE A 225 0.78 8.46 -7.49
N ASN A 226 1.75 8.25 -6.59
CA ASN A 226 1.47 7.97 -5.17
C ASN A 226 2.08 9.04 -4.25
N TYR A 227 1.23 9.59 -3.37
CA TYR A 227 1.59 10.61 -2.41
C TYR A 227 1.13 10.17 -1.02
N LYS A 228 2.08 9.93 -0.10
CA LYS A 228 1.79 9.42 1.24
C LYS A 228 1.90 10.52 2.28
N PHE A 229 0.80 10.79 2.98
CA PHE A 229 0.71 11.77 4.06
C PHE A 229 1.12 11.15 5.39
N LYS A 230 2.17 11.69 6.00
CA LYS A 230 2.76 11.17 7.24
C LYS A 230 3.36 12.30 8.09
N SER A 231 2.61 13.37 8.30
CA SER A 231 3.00 14.38 9.30
C SER A 231 2.55 13.97 10.71
N SER A 232 3.00 14.72 11.71
CA SER A 232 2.52 14.59 13.08
C SER A 232 1.09 15.11 13.25
N ASN A 233 0.61 15.95 12.33
CA ASN A 233 -0.74 16.52 12.37
C ASN A 233 -1.64 15.77 11.37
N ARG A 234 -2.31 14.74 11.88
CA ARG A 234 -3.16 13.85 11.07
C ARG A 234 -4.40 14.54 10.51
N TYR A 235 -4.87 15.61 11.15
CA TYR A 235 -5.97 16.43 10.64
C TYR A 235 -5.55 17.20 9.39
N ILE A 236 -4.37 17.86 9.42
CA ILE A 236 -3.82 18.54 8.24
C ILE A 236 -3.57 17.54 7.11
N ASP A 237 -2.98 16.38 7.43
CA ASP A 237 -2.76 15.33 6.45
C ASP A 237 -4.06 14.92 5.74
N CYS A 238 -5.16 14.78 6.49
CA CYS A 238 -6.46 14.43 5.92
C CYS A 238 -7.03 15.55 5.05
N ASN A 239 -6.95 16.82 5.50
CA ASN A 239 -7.42 17.95 4.70
C ASN A 239 -6.60 18.09 3.40
N CYS A 240 -5.28 17.93 3.47
CA CYS A 240 -4.44 17.95 2.29
C CYS A 240 -4.77 16.77 1.36
N LEU A 241 -4.98 15.56 1.89
CA LEU A 241 -5.37 14.39 1.10
C LEU A 241 -6.63 14.66 0.25
N SER A 242 -7.66 15.28 0.83
CA SER A 242 -8.88 15.65 0.09
C SER A 242 -8.61 16.67 -1.03
N ASN A 243 -7.72 17.64 -0.79
CA ASN A 243 -7.39 18.68 -1.77
C ASN A 243 -6.45 18.20 -2.89
N PHE A 244 -5.74 17.07 -2.71
CA PHE A 244 -4.82 16.55 -3.73
C PHE A 244 -5.53 16.01 -4.99
N SER A 245 -6.85 15.85 -4.95
CA SER A 245 -7.69 15.63 -6.13
C SER A 245 -7.63 16.79 -7.12
N ASP A 246 -7.32 18.02 -6.68
CA ASP A 246 -7.07 19.15 -7.57
C ASP A 246 -5.60 19.14 -8.06
N PRO A 247 -5.35 18.97 -9.37
CA PRO A 247 -4.00 18.99 -9.93
C PRO A 247 -3.28 20.33 -9.75
N LEU A 248 -4.01 21.46 -9.72
CA LEU A 248 -3.45 22.79 -9.51
C LEU A 248 -2.92 22.92 -8.08
N PHE A 249 -3.78 22.62 -7.09
CA PHE A 249 -3.37 22.56 -5.68
C PHE A 249 -2.15 21.66 -5.50
N ARG A 250 -2.18 20.45 -6.05
CA ARG A 250 -1.09 19.48 -5.92
C ARG A 250 0.22 20.01 -6.51
N ARG A 251 0.17 20.63 -7.70
CA ARG A 251 1.33 21.27 -8.33
C ARG A 251 1.90 22.36 -7.43
N GLU A 252 1.08 23.33 -7.03
CA GLU A 252 1.51 24.46 -6.19
C GLU A 252 2.03 24.04 -4.82
N PHE A 253 1.43 22.99 -4.24
CA PHE A 253 1.85 22.42 -2.97
C PHE A 253 3.22 21.75 -3.06
N LEU A 254 3.49 21.02 -4.15
CA LEU A 254 4.68 20.20 -4.29
C LEU A 254 5.86 20.91 -4.93
N THR A 255 5.63 21.99 -5.69
CA THR A 255 6.70 22.61 -6.48
C THR A 255 7.09 24.00 -5.99
N PHE A 256 8.31 24.41 -6.36
CA PHE A 256 8.81 25.78 -6.28
C PHE A 256 9.29 26.24 -7.66
#